data_AF-A0A5C5XCJ6-F1
#
_entry.id   AF-A0A5C5XCJ6-F1
#
_cell.length_a   1.000
_cell.length_b   1.000
_cell.length_c   1.000
_cell.angle_alpha   90.00
_cell.angle_beta   90.00
_cell.angle_gamma   90.00
#
_symmetry.space_group_name_H-M   'P 1'
#
loop_
_entity.id
_entity.type
_entity.pdbx_description
1 polymer ?
#
loop_
_entity_poly.entity_id
_entity_poly.type
_entity_poly.pdbx_seq_one_letter_code
_entity_poly.pdbx_strand_id
1 'polypeptide(L)'
;MIANHWFDGKQSSLIEGMQALMEPAQESHFTNMKHHMFASFAAGHGRIENHFCHVVEIPKDHPQREKWRDLKTLAIIISARTIKGKESWESRLLVSSHPVRAKYKRMNCALNPNYLLKVFAVPMKIGA
;
A
#
# COMPACT_ATOMS: atom_id res chain seq x y z
N MET A 1 17.35 10.50 -15.79
CA MET A 1 17.41 9.03 -15.63
C MET A 1 17.43 8.75 -14.14
N ILE A 2 16.31 8.35 -13.54
CA ILE A 2 16.23 8.05 -12.09
C ILE A 2 16.37 6.53 -11.93
N ALA A 3 17.24 6.15 -11.00
CA ALA A 3 17.81 4.81 -10.87
C ALA A 3 16.78 3.72 -10.58
N ASN A 4 16.60 2.79 -11.52
CA ASN A 4 15.86 1.54 -11.36
C ASN A 4 16.75 0.37 -10.83
N HIS A 5 17.88 0.66 -10.18
CA HIS A 5 18.92 -0.35 -9.93
C HIS A 5 18.81 -1.12 -8.60
N TRP A 6 17.64 -1.19 -7.95
CA TRP A 6 17.52 -1.79 -6.60
C TRP A 6 16.32 -2.72 -6.39
N PHE A 7 15.94 -3.48 -7.43
CA PHE A 7 15.03 -4.61 -7.27
C PHE A 7 15.73 -5.86 -7.78
N ASP A 8 16.14 -6.75 -6.88
CA ASP A 8 16.47 -8.12 -7.29
C ASP A 8 15.25 -8.72 -8.02
N GLY A 9 15.46 -9.67 -8.93
CA GLY A 9 14.37 -10.21 -9.77
C GLY A 9 13.24 -10.88 -8.98
N LYS A 10 13.44 -11.19 -7.70
CA LYS A 10 12.38 -11.68 -6.82
C LYS A 10 11.52 -10.53 -6.32
N GLN A 11 12.14 -9.41 -5.94
CA GLN A 11 11.50 -8.21 -5.45
C GLN A 11 10.69 -7.48 -6.53
N SER A 12 11.16 -7.44 -7.78
CA SER A 12 10.39 -6.88 -8.89
C SER A 12 9.08 -7.64 -9.10
N SER A 13 9.13 -8.98 -9.15
CA SER A 13 7.93 -9.80 -9.34
C SER A 13 6.91 -9.66 -8.21
N LEU A 14 7.37 -9.44 -6.96
CA LEU A 14 6.48 -9.19 -5.83
C LEU A 14 5.76 -7.85 -5.98
N ILE A 15 6.48 -6.80 -6.38
CA ILE A 15 5.90 -5.46 -6.60
C ILE A 15 4.85 -5.52 -7.69
N GLU A 16 5.18 -6.11 -8.85
CA GLU A 16 4.27 -6.27 -9.97
C GLU A 16 2.99 -7.01 -9.56
N GLY A 17 3.13 -8.11 -8.79
CA GLY A 17 1.98 -8.85 -8.27
C GLY A 17 1.10 -8.03 -7.32
N MET A 18 1.70 -7.25 -6.42
CA MET A 18 0.93 -6.39 -5.52
C MET A 18 0.30 -5.19 -6.24
N GLN A 19 0.96 -4.65 -7.27
CA GLN A 19 0.39 -3.61 -8.15
C GLN A 19 -0.81 -4.14 -8.92
N ALA A 20 -0.75 -5.37 -9.44
CA ALA A 20 -1.88 -6.01 -10.12
C ALA A 20 -3.09 -6.24 -9.21
N LEU A 21 -2.90 -6.31 -7.89
CA LEU A 21 -4.01 -6.28 -6.92
C LEU A 21 -4.51 -4.87 -6.62
N MET A 22 -3.61 -3.88 -6.62
CA MET A 22 -3.94 -2.48 -6.31
C MET A 22 -4.70 -1.79 -7.45
N GLU A 23 -4.26 -1.94 -8.70
CA GLU A 23 -4.81 -1.20 -9.85
C GLU A 23 -6.34 -1.40 -10.01
N PRO A 24 -6.89 -2.62 -10.14
CA PRO A 24 -8.34 -2.81 -10.25
C PRO A 24 -9.10 -2.44 -8.95
N ALA A 25 -8.43 -2.54 -7.79
CA ALA A 25 -8.99 -2.08 -6.54
C ALA A 25 -9.16 -0.56 -6.53
N GLN A 26 -8.18 0.19 -7.05
CA GLN A 26 -8.27 1.65 -7.17
C GLN A 26 -9.31 2.08 -8.20
N GLU A 27 -9.35 1.43 -9.36
CA GLU A 27 -10.34 1.70 -10.43
C GLU A 27 -11.78 1.51 -9.94
N SER A 28 -12.01 0.51 -9.09
CA SER A 28 -13.31 0.26 -8.47
C SER A 28 -13.52 1.04 -7.17
N HIS A 29 -12.65 1.98 -6.79
CA HIS A 29 -12.70 2.68 -5.49
C HIS A 29 -12.84 1.72 -4.29
N PHE A 30 -12.20 0.55 -4.38
CA PHE A 30 -12.21 -0.54 -3.42
C PHE A 30 -13.60 -1.16 -3.15
N THR A 31 -14.63 -0.88 -3.96
CA THR A 31 -15.99 -1.40 -3.75
C THR A 31 -16.10 -2.88 -4.05
N ASN A 32 -15.29 -3.39 -4.97
CA ASN A 32 -15.35 -4.78 -5.44
C ASN A 32 -14.51 -5.75 -4.60
N MET A 33 -14.00 -5.30 -3.46
CA MET A 33 -13.21 -6.14 -2.57
C MET A 33 -13.48 -5.88 -1.10
N LYS A 34 -13.46 -6.96 -0.32
CA LYS A 34 -13.51 -6.86 1.13
C LYS A 34 -12.20 -6.25 1.64
N HIS A 35 -12.32 -5.08 2.23
CA HIS A 35 -11.18 -4.34 2.74
C HIS A 35 -11.51 -3.68 4.08
N HIS A 36 -10.47 -3.26 4.79
CA HIS A 36 -10.57 -2.40 5.96
C HIS A 36 -9.95 -1.04 5.61
N MET A 37 -10.67 0.03 5.87
CA MET A 37 -10.22 1.39 5.56
C MET A 37 -9.92 2.16 6.84
N PHE A 38 -8.79 2.86 6.85
CA PHE A 38 -8.44 3.86 7.85
C PHE A 38 -8.07 5.16 7.16
N ALA A 39 -8.59 6.28 7.65
CA ALA A 39 -8.24 7.60 7.18
C ALA A 39 -7.63 8.40 8.32
N SER A 40 -6.59 9.18 8.02
CA SER A 40 -6.03 10.15 8.97
C SER A 40 -5.77 11.47 8.27
N PHE A 41 -6.03 12.55 8.99
CA PHE A 41 -5.80 13.92 8.56
C PHE A 41 -4.86 14.60 9.55
N ALA A 42 -3.88 15.33 9.04
CA ALA A 42 -3.00 16.20 9.81
C ALA A 42 -2.84 17.53 9.10
N ALA A 43 -3.01 18.64 9.84
CA ALA A 43 -2.76 19.98 9.34
C ALA A 43 -1.89 20.75 10.35
N GLY A 44 -0.88 21.45 9.85
CA GLY A 44 0.03 22.24 10.67
C GLY A 44 1.21 22.79 9.89
N HIS A 45 1.75 23.92 10.32
CA HIS A 45 2.93 24.56 9.74
C HIS A 45 2.84 24.80 8.21
N GLY A 46 1.66 25.12 7.69
CA GLY A 46 1.42 25.35 6.26
C GLY A 46 1.40 24.07 5.41
N ARG A 47 1.26 22.91 6.05
CA ARG A 47 1.14 21.60 5.44
C ARG A 47 -0.19 20.94 5.80
N ILE A 48 -0.81 20.31 4.81
CA ILE A 48 -1.95 19.40 4.98
C ILE A 48 -1.51 18.01 4.51
N GLU A 49 -1.78 16.99 5.29
CA GLU A 49 -1.52 15.58 4.96
C GLU A 49 -2.79 14.76 5.19
N ASN A 50 -3.24 14.10 4.14
CA ASN A 50 -4.28 13.08 4.16
C ASN A 50 -3.60 11.73 3.92
N HIS A 51 -3.92 10.72 4.72
CA HIS A 51 -3.55 9.34 4.45
C HIS A 51 -4.79 8.46 4.45
N PHE A 52 -4.96 7.68 3.39
CA PHE A 52 -5.96 6.64 3.26
C PHE A 52 -5.24 5.29 3.23
N CYS A 53 -5.57 4.41 4.15
CA CYS A 53 -4.99 3.07 4.26
C CYS A 53 -6.08 2.05 4.00
N HIS A 54 -5.94 1.29 2.91
CA HIS A 54 -6.81 0.17 2.57
C HIS A 54 -6.05 -1.13 2.81
N VAL A 55 -6.56 -1.96 3.72
CA VAL A 55 -5.99 -3.28 4.00
C VAL A 55 -6.87 -4.34 3.36
N VAL A 56 -6.24 -5.15 2.52
CA VAL A 56 -6.90 -6.23 1.78
C VAL A 56 -6.21 -7.56 2.08
N GLU A 57 -6.99 -8.64 2.03
CA GLU A 57 -6.44 -9.99 2.08
C GLU A 57 -5.86 -10.34 0.69
N ILE A 58 -4.65 -10.89 0.68
CA ILE A 58 -4.03 -11.36 -0.56
C ILE A 58 -4.69 -12.72 -0.90
N PRO A 59 -5.22 -12.93 -2.12
CA PRO A 59 -5.86 -14.18 -2.51
C PRO A 59 -4.99 -15.40 -2.21
N LYS A 60 -5.59 -16.52 -1.77
CA LYS A 60 -4.85 -17.73 -1.35
C LYS A 60 -4.12 -18.42 -2.49
N ASP A 61 -4.61 -18.23 -3.71
CA ASP A 61 -4.09 -18.70 -4.99
C ASP A 61 -3.13 -17.71 -5.66
N HIS A 62 -2.79 -16.59 -4.99
CA HIS A 62 -1.91 -15.59 -5.55
C HIS A 62 -0.51 -16.16 -5.85
N PRO A 63 0.04 -16.02 -7.08
CA PRO A 63 1.30 -16.68 -7.49
C PRO A 63 2.50 -16.38 -6.59
N GLN A 64 2.55 -15.17 -6.02
CA GLN A 64 3.64 -14.79 -5.10
C GLN A 64 3.69 -15.61 -3.82
N ARG A 65 2.64 -16.36 -3.45
CA ARG A 65 2.64 -17.24 -2.28
C ARG A 65 3.58 -18.45 -2.40
N GLU A 66 3.92 -18.86 -3.63
CA GLU A 66 4.92 -19.91 -3.85
C GLU A 66 6.31 -19.48 -3.37
N LYS A 67 6.65 -18.21 -3.62
CA LYS A 67 7.92 -17.60 -3.23
C LYS A 67 7.88 -17.01 -1.82
N TRP A 68 6.71 -16.53 -1.39
CA TRP A 68 6.47 -15.85 -0.11
C TRP A 68 5.35 -16.56 0.65
N ARG A 69 5.68 -17.68 1.30
CA ARG A 69 4.70 -18.60 1.90
C ARG A 69 3.81 -17.96 2.97
N ASP A 70 4.34 -16.98 3.69
CA ASP A 70 3.62 -16.28 4.75
C ASP A 70 2.90 -15.03 4.27
N LEU A 71 2.82 -14.75 2.97
CA LEU A 71 2.12 -13.59 2.42
C LEU A 71 0.64 -13.64 2.82
N LYS A 72 0.10 -12.64 3.53
CA LYS A 72 -1.32 -12.66 3.96
C LYS A 72 -2.09 -11.41 3.62
N THR A 73 -1.51 -10.24 3.87
CA THR A 73 -2.21 -8.98 3.66
C THR A 73 -1.36 -7.98 2.91
N LEU A 74 -2.07 -7.15 2.16
CA LEU A 74 -1.54 -5.99 1.47
C LEU A 74 -2.22 -4.75 2.06
N ALA A 75 -1.44 -3.79 2.53
CA ALA A 75 -1.94 -2.46 2.81
C ALA A 75 -1.52 -1.50 1.70
N ILE A 76 -2.49 -0.76 1.20
CA ILE A 76 -2.34 0.26 0.17
C ILE A 76 -2.54 1.60 0.86
N ILE A 77 -1.46 2.37 0.98
CA ILE A 77 -1.51 3.70 1.59
C ILE A 77 -1.44 4.74 0.48
N ILE A 78 -2.49 5.55 0.37
CA ILE A 78 -2.57 6.70 -0.52
C ILE A 78 -2.39 7.94 0.33
N SER A 79 -1.32 8.69 0.07
CA SER A 79 -0.99 9.91 0.80
C SER A 79 -1.16 11.12 -0.10
N ALA A 80 -2.00 12.06 0.29
CA ALA A 80 -2.11 13.38 -0.34
C ALA A 80 -1.47 14.41 0.56
N ARG A 81 -0.46 15.11 0.06
CA ARG A 81 0.24 16.16 0.82
C ARG A 81 0.12 17.47 0.08
N THR A 82 -0.43 18.48 0.74
CA THR A 82 -0.48 19.84 0.25
C THR A 82 0.50 20.71 1.02
N ILE A 83 1.42 21.37 0.32
CA ILE A 83 2.35 22.36 0.90
C ILE A 83 2.27 23.61 0.05
N LYS A 84 1.95 24.76 0.65
CA LYS A 84 1.87 26.06 -0.06
C LYS A 84 1.03 25.98 -1.35
N GLY A 85 -0.13 25.31 -1.28
CA GLY A 85 -1.05 25.15 -2.42
C GLY A 85 -0.62 24.12 -3.47
N LYS A 86 0.55 23.49 -3.35
CA LYS A 86 0.98 22.40 -4.22
C LYS A 86 0.62 21.06 -3.60
N GLU A 87 -0.19 20.29 -4.30
CA GLU A 87 -0.55 18.94 -3.90
C GLU A 87 0.40 17.92 -4.54
N SER A 88 0.80 16.93 -3.77
CA SER A 88 1.59 15.77 -4.21
C SER A 88 0.93 14.50 -3.68
N TRP A 89 0.90 13.47 -4.51
CA TRP A 89 0.34 12.17 -4.15
C TRP A 89 1.41 11.08 -4.16
N GLU A 90 1.32 10.18 -3.20
CA GLU A 90 2.20 9.00 -3.11
C GLU A 90 1.37 7.77 -2.74
N SER A 91 1.60 6.66 -3.44
CA SER A 91 1.06 5.35 -3.07
C SER A 91 2.17 4.48 -2.49
N ARG A 92 1.91 3.81 -1.38
CA ARG A 92 2.82 2.83 -0.78
C ARG A 92 2.12 1.50 -0.60
N LEU A 93 2.79 0.44 -1.05
CA LEU A 93 2.36 -0.94 -0.88
C LEU A 93 3.15 -1.57 0.25
N LEU A 94 2.44 -2.06 1.26
CA LEU A 94 3.04 -2.72 2.41
C LEU A 94 2.51 -4.14 2.52
N VAL A 95 3.45 -5.08 2.55
CA VAL A 95 3.15 -6.50 2.55
C VAL A 95 3.35 -7.07 3.94
N SER A 96 2.40 -7.85 4.45
CA SER A 96 2.48 -8.43 5.80
C SER A 96 2.12 -9.92 5.83
N SER A 97 2.69 -10.61 6.81
CA SER A 97 2.39 -11.99 7.17
C SER A 97 1.23 -12.17 8.16
N HIS A 98 0.53 -11.08 8.48
CA HIS A 98 -0.57 -11.08 9.44
C HIS A 98 -1.92 -11.03 8.72
N PRO A 99 -2.95 -11.71 9.25
CA PRO A 99 -4.31 -11.61 8.72
C PRO A 99 -4.93 -10.26 9.04
N VAL A 100 -5.91 -9.84 8.21
CA VAL A 100 -6.59 -8.53 8.29
C VAL A 100 -7.20 -8.24 9.67
N ARG A 101 -7.60 -9.29 10.40
CA ARG A 101 -8.29 -9.23 11.70
C ARG A 101 -7.42 -9.48 12.93
N ALA A 102 -6.10 -9.63 12.78
CA ALA A 102 -5.27 -9.75 13.98
C ALA A 102 -5.48 -8.48 14.83
N LYS A 103 -5.60 -8.64 16.17
CA LYS A 103 -6.02 -7.66 17.19
C LYS A 103 -5.22 -6.33 17.24
N TYR A 104 -4.48 -6.01 16.20
CA TYR A 104 -3.71 -4.80 16.00
C TYR A 104 -4.62 -3.61 15.76
N LYS A 105 -4.92 -2.88 16.84
CA LYS A 105 -5.14 -1.42 16.84
C LYS A 105 -3.95 -0.62 16.23
N ARG A 106 -3.03 -1.28 15.51
CA ARG A 106 -1.73 -0.80 15.01
C ARG A 106 -1.59 -0.95 13.49
N MET A 107 -2.66 -1.32 12.79
CA MET A 107 -2.81 -1.09 11.34
C MET A 107 -3.38 0.30 11.03
N ASN A 108 -3.30 1.22 11.99
CA ASN A 108 -3.31 2.66 11.69
C ASN A 108 -2.21 2.94 10.66
N CYS A 109 -2.38 4.00 9.87
CA CYS A 109 -1.66 4.41 8.66
C CYS A 109 -0.10 4.40 8.71
N ALA A 110 0.51 4.01 9.82
CA ALA A 110 1.89 3.62 9.95
C ALA A 110 1.95 2.16 10.44
N LEU A 111 1.97 1.21 9.51
CA LEU A 111 2.22 -0.19 9.86
C LEU A 111 3.51 -0.27 10.67
N ASN A 112 3.39 -0.76 11.91
CA ASN A 112 4.53 -0.94 12.78
C ASN A 112 5.59 -1.78 12.03
N PRO A 113 6.84 -1.30 11.91
CA PRO A 113 7.87 -1.94 11.08
C PRO A 113 8.08 -3.42 11.37
N ASN A 114 7.81 -3.85 12.61
CA ASN A 114 7.98 -5.24 13.03
C ASN A 114 6.99 -6.22 12.37
N TYR A 115 5.93 -5.73 11.71
CA TYR A 115 4.93 -6.58 11.04
C TYR A 115 5.01 -6.52 9.52
N LEU A 116 6.02 -5.82 8.98
CA LEU A 116 6.20 -5.61 7.55
C LEU A 116 7.19 -6.63 6.99
N LEU A 117 6.74 -7.38 5.99
CA LEU A 117 7.63 -8.18 5.17
C LEU A 117 8.38 -7.27 4.18
N LYS A 118 7.67 -6.31 3.59
CA LYS A 118 8.28 -5.34 2.67
C LYS A 118 7.43 -4.10 2.45
N VAL A 119 8.09 -3.01 2.06
CA VAL A 119 7.49 -1.72 1.70
C VAL A 119 7.97 -1.32 0.32
N PHE A 120 7.04 -0.87 -0.52
CA PHE A 120 7.31 -0.39 -1.86
C PHE A 120 6.63 0.97 -2.05
N ALA A 121 7.40 1.97 -2.45
CA ALA A 121 6.83 3.21 -2.97
C ALA A 121 6.48 2.99 -4.44
N VAL A 122 5.24 3.28 -4.81
CA VAL A 122 4.74 3.12 -6.17
C VAL A 122 4.29 4.49 -6.67
N PRO A 123 4.81 4.96 -7.81
CA PRO A 123 4.31 6.20 -8.40
C PRO A 123 2.84 6.01 -8.73
N MET A 124 2.00 6.93 -8.25
CA MET A 124 0.58 6.90 -8.56
C MET A 124 0.41 7.24 -10.05
N LYS A 125 -0.12 6.31 -10.84
CA LYS A 125 -0.56 6.59 -12.20
C LYS A 125 -1.88 7.35 -12.08
N ILE A 126 -1.82 8.67 -12.13
CA ILE A 126 -3.03 9.48 -12.27
C ILE A 126 -3.52 9.23 -13.70
N GLY A 127 -4.71 8.63 -13.85
CA GLY A 127 -5.32 8.40 -15.16
C GLY A 127 -5.39 9.71 -15.95
N ALA A 128 -5.00 9.65 -17.22
CA ALA A 128 -5.18 10.72 -18.19
C ALA A 128 -6.66 10.87 -18.57
#